data_AF-A0A8H2WEC3-F1
#
_entry.id   AF-A0A8H2WEC3-F1
#
_cell.length_a   1.000
_cell.length_b   1.000
_cell.length_c   1.000
_cell.angle_alpha   90.00
_cell.angle_beta   90.00
_cell.angle_gamma   90.00
#
_symmetry.space_group_name_H-M   'P 1'
#
loop_
_entity.id
_entity.type
_entity.pdbx_description
1 polymer ?
#
loop_
_entity_poly.entity_id
_entity_poly.type
_entity_poly.pdbx_seq_one_letter_code
_entity_poly.pdbx_strand_id
1 'polypeptide(L)'
;MVFWQRASTLLFTCAPLINAATLSVRDTSVSSDGLLVDTASGKVQGFYNNTAHTVHVLGGTSIPTYEATDLVANQDIVVVGINYRVTIFGNPNSPYLASKGSSVNVGLLDQRFAIEWLQKNVATFGGDPKRMIAFGQSAGSISAGYLPFAYPKNPIVTGIGELSASTLIPNAAVIMPEIAQGNFTDLASAVGCAPGNTTDKQVFQCMQNVPWQTLTDYIVGHPEKNYLFRIVSDGITAFTDIPARIAAGKLAKIPQLSGELSNEGDSLVPFSFDGINQTASDAFTYSIIVCPAAREAQLRVDAGLPTFRYRYSGVYSNLSPYPFIRAYHTSDVPMWFGAVNTVEGLKEATTAEQKKQSAYMQGALAAFTKDPKQGLVKYGWPLYQGNKGKTLVHLDPRNSSKLVVFENPAEFDAPCASS
;
A
#
# COMPACT_ATOMS: atom_id res chain seq x y z
N MET A 1 12.86 23.93 2.10
CA MET A 1 13.11 23.40 0.74
C MET A 1 14.60 23.24 0.56
N VAL A 2 15.06 22.10 0.06
CA VAL A 2 16.42 21.87 -0.42
C VAL A 2 16.25 21.15 -1.76
N PHE A 3 16.82 21.69 -2.83
CA PHE A 3 16.82 21.05 -4.15
C PHE A 3 18.01 20.10 -4.24
N TRP A 4 17.82 18.96 -4.91
CA TRP A 4 18.92 18.14 -5.42
C TRP A 4 19.14 18.40 -6.91
N GLN A 5 20.26 17.92 -7.46
CA GLN A 5 20.71 18.25 -8.82
C GLN A 5 20.64 17.03 -9.78
N ARG A 6 20.44 17.35 -11.06
CA ARG A 6 20.29 16.43 -12.20
C ARG A 6 21.49 15.46 -12.33
N ALA A 7 21.26 14.21 -12.73
CA ALA A 7 21.39 13.76 -14.14
C ALA A 7 21.53 12.23 -14.35
N SER A 8 21.05 11.78 -15.51
CA SER A 8 21.54 10.64 -16.33
C SER A 8 21.41 9.17 -15.88
N THR A 9 20.49 8.49 -16.59
CA THR A 9 20.39 7.07 -16.99
C THR A 9 21.54 6.08 -16.71
N LEU A 10 21.23 4.92 -16.11
CA LEU A 10 21.72 3.59 -16.53
C LEU A 10 20.78 2.45 -16.07
N LEU A 11 20.78 1.32 -16.79
CA LEU A 11 20.15 0.05 -16.37
C LEU A 11 21.00 -0.68 -15.33
N PHE A 12 20.37 -1.47 -14.45
CA PHE A 12 20.74 -2.89 -14.23
C PHE A 12 19.58 -3.68 -13.60
N THR A 13 19.59 -5.00 -13.77
CA THR A 13 18.47 -5.92 -13.45
C THR A 13 18.93 -7.14 -12.67
N CYS A 14 18.06 -7.70 -11.82
CA CYS A 14 17.94 -9.16 -11.71
C CYS A 14 16.51 -9.59 -11.33
N ALA A 15 16.17 -10.85 -11.63
CA ALA A 15 14.82 -11.40 -11.67
C ALA A 15 14.39 -12.05 -10.31
N PRO A 16 13.17 -12.61 -10.15
CA PRO A 16 12.62 -13.69 -10.99
C PRO A 16 11.71 -13.24 -12.14
N LEU A 17 11.60 -14.11 -13.14
CA LEU A 17 11.03 -13.79 -14.46
C LEU A 17 9.50 -13.90 -14.46
N ILE A 18 8.81 -12.77 -14.40
CA ILE A 18 7.63 -12.60 -15.27
C ILE A 18 8.18 -12.40 -16.69
N ASN A 19 7.53 -13.00 -17.69
CA ASN A 19 8.06 -13.07 -19.05
C ASN A 19 8.05 -11.70 -19.75
N ALA A 20 9.14 -10.95 -19.62
CA ALA A 20 9.33 -9.61 -20.20
C ALA A 20 9.59 -9.61 -21.72
N ALA A 21 8.81 -10.40 -22.47
CA ALA A 21 8.60 -10.18 -23.89
C ALA A 21 7.51 -9.12 -24.06
N THR A 22 7.80 -8.04 -24.79
CA THR A 22 6.88 -6.91 -25.07
C THR A 22 6.19 -6.33 -23.82
N LEU A 23 6.99 -5.76 -22.92
CA LEU A 23 6.51 -4.79 -21.94
C LEU A 23 7.38 -3.53 -22.02
N SER A 24 6.89 -2.50 -22.72
CA SER A 24 7.58 -1.21 -22.80
C SER A 24 7.43 -0.45 -21.48
N VAL A 25 8.39 -0.64 -20.57
CA VAL A 25 8.50 0.19 -19.36
C VAL A 25 8.76 1.64 -19.80
N ARG A 26 7.86 2.56 -19.46
CA ARG A 26 8.10 3.99 -19.67
C ARG A 26 9.26 4.43 -18.76
N ASP A 27 10.28 4.99 -19.38
CA ASP A 27 11.56 5.29 -18.74
C ASP A 27 11.38 6.27 -17.57
N THR A 28 11.62 5.77 -16.35
CA THR A 28 11.61 6.56 -15.11
C THR A 28 12.92 6.33 -14.36
N SER A 29 13.85 7.28 -14.50
CA SER A 29 15.15 7.24 -13.83
C SER A 29 14.98 7.27 -12.30
N VAL A 30 15.61 6.33 -11.60
CA VAL A 30 15.71 6.37 -10.13
C VAL A 30 16.50 7.61 -9.71
N SER A 31 15.87 8.51 -8.95
CA SER A 31 16.48 9.73 -8.41
C SER A 31 16.11 9.92 -6.93
N SER A 32 16.91 10.71 -6.21
CA SER A 32 16.59 11.22 -4.88
C SER A 32 15.52 12.35 -4.90
N ASP A 33 15.08 12.80 -6.07
CA ASP A 33 13.97 13.75 -6.30
C ASP A 33 12.58 13.13 -5.97
N GLY A 34 12.42 12.62 -4.76
CA GLY A 34 11.37 11.68 -4.33
C GLY A 34 9.95 12.25 -4.16
N LEU A 35 9.53 13.25 -4.93
CA LEU A 35 8.14 13.71 -5.00
C LEU A 35 7.74 14.05 -6.45
N LEU A 36 7.29 13.03 -7.17
CA LEU A 36 6.62 13.17 -8.47
C LEU A 36 5.13 12.82 -8.28
N VAL A 37 4.27 13.72 -8.76
CA VAL A 37 2.81 13.54 -8.83
C VAL A 37 2.46 13.25 -10.27
N ASP A 38 1.93 12.05 -10.55
CA ASP A 38 1.49 11.67 -11.89
C ASP A 38 -0.05 11.76 -11.99
N THR A 39 -0.54 12.31 -13.10
CA THR A 39 -1.95 12.67 -13.30
C THR A 39 -2.46 12.17 -14.65
N ALA A 40 -3.11 11.02 -14.65
CA ALA A 40 -3.91 10.57 -15.79
C ALA A 40 -5.19 11.42 -15.90
N SER A 41 -5.44 12.01 -17.08
CA SER A 41 -6.49 13.02 -17.26
C SER A 41 -7.88 12.41 -17.54
N GLY A 42 -8.61 12.08 -16.46
CA GLY A 42 -10.07 11.86 -16.40
C GLY A 42 -10.70 12.67 -15.25
N LYS A 43 -11.97 12.47 -14.85
CA LYS A 43 -12.73 13.42 -13.99
C LYS A 43 -13.25 12.88 -12.64
N VAL A 44 -12.66 13.31 -11.50
CA VAL A 44 -13.24 13.39 -10.11
C VAL A 44 -13.55 12.08 -9.30
N GLN A 45 -12.73 11.40 -8.46
CA GLN A 45 -11.36 11.51 -7.89
C GLN A 45 -10.80 10.10 -7.45
N GLY A 46 -9.58 10.04 -6.90
CA GLY A 46 -8.92 8.82 -6.40
C GLY A 46 -7.41 9.01 -6.19
N PHE A 47 -6.84 8.51 -5.10
CA PHE A 47 -5.41 8.70 -4.75
C PHE A 47 -4.79 7.33 -4.52
N TYR A 48 -3.67 7.03 -5.17
CA TYR A 48 -3.00 5.74 -5.02
C TYR A 48 -1.65 5.81 -4.30
N ASN A 49 -1.43 4.87 -3.37
CA ASN A 49 -0.33 4.84 -2.41
C ASN A 49 0.33 3.44 -2.39
N ASN A 50 1.66 3.36 -2.48
CA ASN A 50 2.37 2.11 -2.77
C ASN A 50 3.80 2.03 -2.20
N THR A 51 4.06 1.01 -1.38
CA THR A 51 5.41 0.40 -1.26
C THR A 51 5.30 -1.08 -0.86
N ALA A 52 6.24 -1.89 -1.35
CA ALA A 52 6.65 -3.16 -0.72
C ALA A 52 7.85 -2.95 0.23
N HIS A 53 8.19 -3.97 1.03
CA HIS A 53 9.29 -3.91 2.00
C HIS A 53 10.58 -4.60 1.52
N THR A 54 11.72 -4.14 2.06
CA THR A 54 13.07 -4.75 1.95
C THR A 54 13.74 -4.70 0.57
N VAL A 55 14.40 -3.57 0.30
CA VAL A 55 15.57 -3.38 -0.61
C VAL A 55 15.32 -3.60 -2.11
N HIS A 56 14.52 -4.58 -2.53
CA HIS A 56 14.09 -4.77 -3.92
C HIS A 56 12.80 -3.97 -4.16
N VAL A 57 12.88 -2.96 -5.03
CA VAL A 57 11.78 -2.01 -5.24
C VAL A 57 10.74 -2.56 -6.21
N LEU A 58 9.75 -3.27 -5.68
CA LEU A 58 8.46 -3.49 -6.33
C LEU A 58 7.41 -2.56 -5.72
N GLY A 59 7.62 -1.25 -5.89
CA GLY A 59 6.67 -0.20 -5.50
C GLY A 59 7.02 1.14 -6.16
N GLY A 60 6.02 1.85 -6.68
CA GLY A 60 6.17 3.11 -7.43
C GLY A 60 4.97 3.39 -8.34
N THR A 61 4.82 4.62 -8.82
CA THR A 61 3.68 5.00 -9.70
C THR A 61 3.85 4.53 -11.15
N SER A 62 5.07 4.23 -11.58
CA SER A 62 5.39 3.79 -12.95
C SER A 62 5.25 2.28 -13.21
N ILE A 63 4.84 1.50 -12.20
CA ILE A 63 4.58 0.06 -12.38
C ILE A 63 3.27 -0.10 -13.19
N PRO A 64 3.27 -0.79 -14.35
CA PRO A 64 2.11 -0.82 -15.26
C PRO A 64 0.81 -1.35 -14.65
N THR A 65 0.86 -2.18 -13.61
CA THR A 65 -0.33 -2.71 -12.93
C THR A 65 -1.22 -1.62 -12.29
N TYR A 66 -0.69 -0.41 -12.09
CA TYR A 66 -1.43 0.77 -11.62
C TYR A 66 -1.89 1.71 -12.75
N GLU A 67 -1.75 1.32 -14.02
CA GLU A 67 -2.23 2.13 -15.14
C GLU A 67 -3.75 2.30 -15.08
N ALA A 68 -4.20 3.48 -14.68
CA ALA A 68 -5.61 3.79 -14.46
C ALA A 68 -6.36 4.25 -15.73
N THR A 69 -5.78 4.13 -16.93
CA THR A 69 -6.36 4.69 -18.17
C THR A 69 -7.77 4.15 -18.45
N ASP A 70 -7.98 2.84 -18.30
CA ASP A 70 -9.28 2.20 -18.48
C ASP A 70 -10.27 2.64 -17.38
N LEU A 71 -9.82 2.69 -16.12
CA LEU A 71 -10.62 3.18 -14.99
C LEU A 71 -11.09 4.63 -15.19
N VAL A 72 -10.23 5.57 -15.57
CA VAL A 72 -10.59 6.99 -15.75
C VAL A 72 -11.32 7.28 -17.08
N ALA A 73 -11.35 6.31 -18.00
CA ALA A 73 -12.15 6.37 -19.23
C ALA A 73 -13.58 5.84 -19.04
N ASN A 74 -13.74 4.73 -18.30
CA ASN A 74 -15.04 4.11 -18.04
C ASN A 74 -15.75 4.68 -16.80
N GLN A 75 -15.01 5.21 -15.83
CA GLN A 75 -15.54 5.88 -14.65
C GLN A 75 -15.20 7.35 -14.71
N ASP A 76 -16.18 8.19 -14.40
CA ASP A 76 -15.97 9.59 -14.02
C ASP A 76 -15.21 9.62 -12.68
N ILE A 77 -13.90 9.35 -12.70
CA ILE A 77 -12.93 9.66 -11.63
C ILE A 77 -11.57 10.20 -12.17
N VAL A 78 -10.82 10.97 -11.36
CA VAL A 78 -9.38 11.28 -11.55
C VAL A 78 -8.62 10.23 -10.75
N VAL A 79 -7.55 9.63 -11.27
CA VAL A 79 -6.60 8.91 -10.42
C VAL A 79 -5.28 9.67 -10.36
N VAL A 80 -4.76 9.87 -9.15
CA VAL A 80 -3.44 10.47 -8.90
C VAL A 80 -2.52 9.45 -8.26
N GLY A 81 -1.40 9.16 -8.91
CA GLY A 81 -0.28 8.43 -8.32
C GLY A 81 0.65 9.41 -7.60
N ILE A 82 1.02 9.11 -6.36
CA ILE A 82 2.02 9.89 -5.62
C ILE A 82 3.27 9.05 -5.34
N ASN A 83 4.43 9.60 -5.67
CA ASN A 83 5.70 9.08 -5.17
C ASN A 83 6.03 9.78 -3.85
N TYR A 84 6.53 9.00 -2.89
CA TYR A 84 7.03 9.47 -1.60
C TYR A 84 8.37 8.80 -1.32
N ARG A 85 9.17 9.33 -0.39
CA ARG A 85 10.46 8.70 -0.09
C ARG A 85 10.29 7.37 0.64
N VAL A 86 11.16 6.42 0.29
CA VAL A 86 11.13 5.02 0.73
C VAL A 86 12.47 4.63 1.38
N THR A 87 12.56 3.40 1.91
CA THR A 87 13.76 2.87 2.60
C THR A 87 14.33 3.88 3.61
N ILE A 88 15.64 4.11 3.65
CA ILE A 88 16.29 5.09 4.54
C ILE A 88 15.90 6.53 4.23
N PHE A 89 15.51 6.85 2.99
CA PHE A 89 15.15 8.22 2.62
C PHE A 89 13.75 8.61 3.14
N GLY A 90 12.87 7.62 3.28
CA GLY A 90 11.51 7.74 3.81
C GLY A 90 11.39 7.43 5.30
N ASN A 91 12.20 6.51 5.81
CA ASN A 91 12.22 6.15 7.23
C ASN A 91 13.68 6.14 7.72
N PRO A 92 14.35 7.31 7.76
CA PRO A 92 15.75 7.39 8.21
C PRO A 92 15.90 7.05 9.68
N ASN A 93 14.88 7.33 10.49
CA ASN A 93 14.82 6.94 11.91
C ASN A 93 16.01 7.42 12.76
N SER A 94 16.65 8.52 12.34
CA SER A 94 17.79 9.13 13.02
C SER A 94 17.44 9.61 14.43
N PRO A 95 18.28 9.35 15.45
CA PRO A 95 18.13 9.90 16.80
C PRO A 95 17.95 11.43 16.80
N TYR A 96 18.63 12.14 15.90
CA TYR A 96 18.48 13.59 15.77
C TYR A 96 17.07 14.03 15.39
N LEU A 97 16.37 13.28 14.52
CA LEU A 97 14.99 13.59 14.15
C LEU A 97 14.03 13.31 15.32
N ALA A 98 14.20 12.17 16.00
CA ALA A 98 13.45 11.84 17.20
C ALA A 98 13.60 12.94 18.29
N SER A 99 14.82 13.49 18.46
CA SER A 99 15.11 14.57 19.40
C SER A 99 14.33 15.88 19.16
N LYS A 100 13.64 16.03 18.02
CA LYS A 100 12.84 17.21 17.68
C LYS A 100 11.36 17.11 18.06
N GLY A 101 10.91 15.98 18.63
CA GLY A 101 9.48 15.77 18.88
C GLY A 101 8.64 15.85 17.60
N SER A 102 9.26 15.54 16.46
CA SER A 102 8.68 15.53 15.12
C SER A 102 8.69 14.10 14.60
N SER A 103 7.78 13.78 13.68
CA SER A 103 7.72 12.43 13.10
C SER A 103 9.03 12.04 12.41
N VAL A 104 9.44 10.78 12.60
CA VAL A 104 10.59 10.17 11.90
C VAL A 104 10.21 9.46 10.61
N ASN A 105 8.90 9.24 10.39
CA ASN A 105 8.32 8.61 9.20
C ASN A 105 8.18 9.64 8.07
N VAL A 106 9.32 10.10 7.55
CA VAL A 106 9.40 11.13 6.50
C VAL A 106 8.56 10.78 5.27
N GLY A 107 8.44 9.50 4.89
CA GLY A 107 7.56 9.04 3.81
C GLY A 107 6.06 9.26 4.07
N LEU A 108 5.60 9.13 5.33
CA LEU A 108 4.22 9.46 5.71
C LEU A 108 3.98 10.98 5.71
N LEU A 109 5.02 11.78 6.00
CA LEU A 109 4.98 13.24 5.87
C LEU A 109 4.93 13.68 4.40
N ASP A 110 5.65 13.01 3.50
CA ASP A 110 5.59 13.25 2.05
C ASP A 110 4.18 12.96 1.51
N GLN A 111 3.58 11.83 1.90
CA GLN A 111 2.20 11.51 1.54
C GLN A 111 1.20 12.56 2.06
N ARG A 112 1.35 13.01 3.32
CA ARG A 112 0.53 14.10 3.87
C ARG A 112 0.71 15.40 3.09
N PHE A 113 1.94 15.75 2.71
CA PHE A 113 2.22 16.95 1.90
C PHE A 113 1.57 16.84 0.51
N ALA A 114 1.64 15.68 -0.14
CA ALA A 114 0.98 15.44 -1.41
C ALA A 114 -0.55 15.55 -1.30
N ILE A 115 -1.16 15.01 -0.24
CA ILE A 115 -2.59 15.18 0.09
C ILE A 115 -2.94 16.67 0.30
N GLU A 116 -2.11 17.43 1.01
CA GLU A 116 -2.30 18.88 1.21
C GLU A 116 -2.08 19.72 -0.05
N TRP A 117 -1.23 19.28 -0.98
CA TRP A 117 -1.08 19.90 -2.29
C TRP A 117 -2.30 19.59 -3.16
N LEU A 118 -2.76 18.34 -3.18
CA LEU A 118 -3.93 17.93 -3.95
C LEU A 118 -5.22 18.57 -3.44
N GLN A 119 -5.40 18.77 -2.12
CA GLN A 119 -6.53 19.55 -1.59
C GLN A 119 -6.59 20.98 -2.15
N LYS A 120 -5.43 21.58 -2.47
CA LYS A 120 -5.34 22.95 -3.00
C LYS A 120 -5.44 22.99 -4.53
N ASN A 121 -5.04 21.93 -5.24
CA ASN A 121 -4.84 21.94 -6.69
C ASN A 121 -5.75 20.99 -7.49
N VAL A 122 -6.34 19.93 -6.90
CA VAL A 122 -7.04 18.87 -7.68
C VAL A 122 -8.20 19.42 -8.54
N ALA A 123 -8.77 20.57 -8.17
CA ALA A 123 -9.78 21.29 -8.94
C ALA A 123 -9.33 21.78 -10.33
N THR A 124 -8.04 22.06 -10.55
CA THR A 124 -7.53 22.40 -11.90
C THR A 124 -7.49 21.18 -12.81
N PHE A 125 -7.48 19.97 -12.24
CA PHE A 125 -7.64 18.68 -12.91
C PHE A 125 -9.11 18.21 -12.90
N GLY A 126 -10.04 19.14 -12.61
CA GLY A 126 -11.49 18.90 -12.50
C GLY A 126 -11.97 18.32 -11.17
N GLY A 127 -11.08 17.77 -10.33
CA GLY A 127 -11.43 17.06 -9.09
C GLY A 127 -12.01 17.94 -7.98
N ASP A 128 -12.85 17.36 -7.12
CA ASP A 128 -13.42 18.07 -5.97
C ASP A 128 -12.60 17.79 -4.68
N PRO A 129 -11.96 18.79 -4.07
CA PRO A 129 -11.10 18.62 -2.88
C PRO A 129 -11.86 18.31 -1.58
N LYS A 130 -13.19 18.15 -1.62
CA LYS A 130 -14.03 17.75 -0.48
C LYS A 130 -14.41 16.27 -0.48
N ARG A 131 -14.00 15.50 -1.50
CA ARG A 131 -14.25 14.04 -1.64
C ARG A 131 -12.99 13.30 -2.09
N MET A 132 -11.89 13.51 -1.37
CA MET A 132 -10.63 12.81 -1.58
C MET A 132 -10.64 11.50 -0.79
N ILE A 133 -10.30 10.35 -1.37
CA ILE A 133 -10.00 9.12 -0.61
C ILE A 133 -8.51 8.80 -0.73
N ALA A 134 -7.90 8.26 0.33
CA ALA A 134 -6.57 7.64 0.24
C ALA A 134 -6.74 6.13 0.09
N PHE A 135 -6.26 5.57 -1.02
CA PHE A 135 -6.36 4.15 -1.33
C PHE A 135 -4.94 3.60 -1.54
N GLY A 136 -4.62 2.46 -0.95
CA GLY A 136 -3.27 1.90 -1.07
C GLY A 136 -3.23 0.40 -0.85
N GLN A 137 -2.17 -0.23 -1.34
CA GLN A 137 -1.93 -1.66 -1.21
C GLN A 137 -0.61 -1.92 -0.46
N SER A 138 -0.55 -3.03 0.30
CA SER A 138 0.62 -3.43 1.10
C SER A 138 1.06 -2.31 2.07
N ALA A 139 2.31 -1.87 2.11
CA ALA A 139 2.69 -0.76 2.99
C ALA A 139 2.07 0.59 2.58
N GLY A 140 1.57 0.73 1.36
CA GLY A 140 0.70 1.84 0.94
C GLY A 140 -0.69 1.79 1.60
N SER A 141 -1.22 0.58 1.85
CA SER A 141 -2.43 0.36 2.67
C SER A 141 -2.18 0.81 4.11
N ILE A 142 -1.14 0.26 4.76
CA ILE A 142 -0.74 0.62 6.15
C ILE A 142 -0.64 2.15 6.30
N SER A 143 0.01 2.79 5.32
CA SER A 143 0.19 4.24 5.32
C SER A 143 -1.13 5.02 5.19
N ALA A 144 -2.07 4.56 4.37
CA ALA A 144 -3.42 5.13 4.27
C ALA A 144 -4.24 4.89 5.55
N GLY A 145 -4.15 3.68 6.12
CA GLY A 145 -4.75 3.26 7.39
C GLY A 145 -4.33 4.12 8.58
N TYR A 146 -3.10 4.65 8.59
CA TYR A 146 -2.61 5.55 9.63
C TYR A 146 -3.12 7.00 9.54
N LEU A 147 -3.57 7.49 8.38
CA LEU A 147 -4.02 8.88 8.20
C LEU A 147 -5.14 9.32 9.17
N PRO A 148 -6.19 8.52 9.48
CA PRO A 148 -7.20 8.86 10.48
C PRO A 148 -6.63 9.02 11.89
N PHE A 149 -5.59 8.26 12.27
CA PHE A 149 -5.00 8.26 13.60
C PHE A 149 -3.98 9.39 13.78
N ALA A 150 -3.24 9.73 12.71
CA ALA A 150 -2.31 10.85 12.66
C ALA A 150 -3.03 12.20 12.60
N TYR A 151 -4.13 12.29 11.84
CA TYR A 151 -4.84 13.55 11.57
C TYR A 151 -6.32 13.52 12.03
N PRO A 152 -6.65 13.12 13.28
CA PRO A 152 -8.03 12.84 13.71
C PRO A 152 -8.97 14.06 13.66
N LYS A 153 -8.42 15.27 13.68
CA LYS A 153 -9.17 16.54 13.61
C LYS A 153 -9.18 17.18 12.20
N ASN A 154 -8.31 16.75 11.29
CA ASN A 154 -8.18 17.29 9.93
C ASN A 154 -7.65 16.21 8.95
N PRO A 155 -8.43 15.16 8.68
CA PRO A 155 -7.96 14.05 7.85
C PRO A 155 -7.68 14.46 6.40
N ILE A 156 -8.32 15.52 5.92
CA ILE A 156 -8.45 15.93 4.51
C ILE A 156 -9.19 14.90 3.65
N VAL A 157 -8.77 13.64 3.69
CA VAL A 157 -9.47 12.52 3.05
C VAL A 157 -10.77 12.19 3.78
N THR A 158 -11.79 11.83 3.00
CA THR A 158 -13.16 11.52 3.46
C THR A 158 -13.44 10.03 3.57
N GLY A 159 -12.48 9.17 3.23
CA GLY A 159 -12.49 7.72 3.37
C GLY A 159 -11.11 7.14 3.06
N ILE A 160 -10.88 5.89 3.47
CA ILE A 160 -9.64 5.15 3.20
C ILE A 160 -9.93 3.79 2.56
N GLY A 161 -9.04 3.35 1.67
CA GLY A 161 -9.00 2.00 1.11
C GLY A 161 -7.71 1.31 1.53
N GLU A 162 -7.83 0.16 2.19
CA GLU A 162 -6.74 -0.61 2.78
C GLU A 162 -6.70 -2.01 2.15
N LEU A 163 -5.79 -2.21 1.19
CA LEU A 163 -5.66 -3.46 0.43
C LEU A 163 -4.44 -4.26 0.87
N SER A 164 -4.65 -5.53 1.19
CA SER A 164 -3.64 -6.52 1.55
C SER A 164 -2.71 -6.14 2.72
N ALA A 165 -3.13 -5.23 3.60
CA ALA A 165 -2.56 -4.96 4.91
C ALA A 165 -3.51 -4.03 5.69
N SER A 166 -3.28 -3.87 6.99
CA SER A 166 -4.00 -2.94 7.88
C SER A 166 -3.04 -2.35 8.91
N THR A 167 -3.48 -1.39 9.74
CA THR A 167 -2.63 -0.84 10.81
C THR A 167 -2.36 -1.80 11.98
N LEU A 168 -3.05 -2.96 12.01
CA LEU A 168 -2.83 -4.03 12.99
C LEU A 168 -1.85 -5.13 12.55
N ILE A 169 -1.24 -5.00 11.36
CA ILE A 169 -0.19 -5.92 10.90
C ILE A 169 0.91 -6.08 11.97
N PRO A 170 1.39 -7.32 12.26
CA PRO A 170 2.42 -7.53 13.27
C PRO A 170 3.73 -6.76 13.01
N ASN A 171 4.60 -6.71 14.03
CA ASN A 171 5.88 -5.97 14.11
C ASN A 171 6.90 -6.25 12.97
N ALA A 172 6.57 -7.08 11.98
CA ALA A 172 7.30 -7.19 10.73
C ALA A 172 7.24 -5.89 9.91
N ALA A 173 6.08 -5.23 9.79
CA ALA A 173 5.92 -4.07 8.91
C ALA A 173 6.19 -2.73 9.60
N VAL A 174 5.89 -2.63 10.90
CA VAL A 174 6.13 -1.45 11.75
C VAL A 174 7.06 -1.83 12.89
N ILE A 175 8.15 -1.07 13.07
CA ILE A 175 9.23 -1.40 14.03
C ILE A 175 9.28 -0.42 15.21
N MET A 176 9.94 -0.85 16.30
CA MET A 176 10.13 -0.04 17.50
C MET A 176 11.26 1.00 17.30
N PRO A 177 11.18 2.20 17.90
CA PRO A 177 12.15 3.28 17.67
C PRO A 177 13.62 2.92 17.94
N GLU A 178 13.88 2.03 18.90
CA GLU A 178 15.22 1.66 19.35
C GLU A 178 15.96 0.84 18.28
N ILE A 179 15.27 -0.13 17.69
CA ILE A 179 15.77 -0.94 16.56
C ILE A 179 16.04 -0.03 15.35
N ALA A 180 15.12 0.89 15.10
CA ALA A 180 15.17 1.80 13.96
C ALA A 180 16.35 2.78 14.04
N GLN A 181 16.61 3.32 15.24
CA GLN A 181 17.75 4.20 15.53
C GLN A 181 19.09 3.45 15.48
N GLY A 182 19.12 2.19 15.90
CA GLY A 182 20.29 1.30 15.75
C GLY A 182 20.71 1.15 14.29
N ASN A 183 19.75 0.84 13.39
CA ASN A 183 20.00 0.69 11.95
C ASN A 183 20.59 1.96 11.31
N PHE A 184 20.09 3.14 11.68
CA PHE A 184 20.65 4.41 11.20
C PHE A 184 22.09 4.63 11.69
N THR A 185 22.36 4.33 12.96
CA THR A 185 23.65 4.61 13.61
C THR A 185 24.75 3.65 13.15
N ASP A 186 24.43 2.37 12.94
CA ASP A 186 25.37 1.40 12.38
C ASP A 186 25.73 1.72 10.92
N LEU A 187 24.74 2.01 10.07
CA LEU A 187 25.01 2.43 8.69
C LEU A 187 25.81 3.75 8.64
N ALA A 188 25.46 4.73 9.48
CA ALA A 188 26.18 5.99 9.57
C ALA A 188 27.64 5.81 10.04
N SER A 189 27.90 4.80 10.87
CA SER A 189 29.27 4.39 11.22
C SER A 189 29.99 3.79 10.02
N ALA A 190 29.33 2.89 9.29
CA ALA A 190 29.91 2.20 8.13
C ALA A 190 30.28 3.12 6.97
N VAL A 191 29.49 4.18 6.70
CA VAL A 191 29.80 5.20 5.67
C VAL A 191 30.67 6.35 6.18
N GLY A 192 31.26 6.23 7.37
CA GLY A 192 32.21 7.20 7.92
C GLY A 192 31.60 8.48 8.51
N CYS A 193 30.27 8.52 8.71
CA CYS A 193 29.54 9.67 9.24
C CYS A 193 29.36 9.70 10.76
N ALA A 194 29.71 8.63 11.48
CA ALA A 194 29.74 8.59 12.94
C ALA A 194 31.15 8.29 13.52
N PRO A 195 32.19 9.09 13.20
CA PRO A 195 33.47 9.00 13.90
C PRO A 195 33.31 9.42 15.36
N GLY A 196 34.21 8.94 16.23
CA GLY A 196 34.13 9.15 17.68
C GLY A 196 33.96 10.62 18.09
N ASN A 197 33.16 10.85 19.14
CA ASN A 197 32.77 12.16 19.66
C ASN A 197 31.92 13.03 18.72
N THR A 198 31.26 12.46 17.70
CA THR A 198 30.20 13.17 16.95
C THR A 198 28.86 13.13 17.70
N THR A 199 28.08 14.22 17.58
CA THR A 199 26.69 14.30 18.05
C THR A 199 25.71 13.83 16.98
N ASP A 200 24.54 13.34 17.37
CA ASP A 200 23.47 12.90 16.43
C ASP A 200 23.19 13.91 15.32
N LYS A 201 23.26 15.20 15.65
CA LYS A 201 23.11 16.30 14.68
C LYS A 201 24.20 16.27 13.61
N GLN A 202 25.46 16.10 14.01
CA GLN A 202 26.58 16.00 13.06
C GLN A 202 26.50 14.72 12.25
N VAL A 203 26.13 13.59 12.87
CA VAL A 203 25.91 12.32 12.16
C VAL A 203 24.81 12.46 11.11
N PHE A 204 23.66 13.05 11.48
CA PHE A 204 22.57 13.33 10.54
C PHE A 204 23.00 14.29 9.42
N GLN A 205 23.67 15.40 9.74
CA GLN A 205 24.16 16.35 8.74
C GLN A 205 25.21 15.73 7.80
N CYS A 206 26.04 14.80 8.28
CA CYS A 206 26.96 14.05 7.41
C CYS A 206 26.17 13.10 6.49
N MET A 207 25.24 12.31 7.03
CA MET A 207 24.40 11.38 6.26
C MET A 207 23.59 12.08 5.16
N GLN A 208 23.20 13.34 5.34
CA GLN A 208 22.56 14.16 4.30
C GLN A 208 23.47 14.51 3.10
N ASN A 209 24.78 14.31 3.20
CA ASN A 209 25.76 14.58 2.14
C ASN A 209 26.38 13.30 1.54
N VAL A 210 26.03 12.11 2.04
CA VAL A 210 26.47 10.84 1.46
C VAL A 210 25.69 10.60 0.15
N PRO A 211 26.33 10.21 -0.97
CA PRO A 211 25.62 9.87 -2.20
C PRO A 211 24.59 8.77 -1.96
N TRP A 212 23.39 8.90 -2.54
CA TRP A 212 22.30 7.96 -2.27
C TRP A 212 22.66 6.53 -2.70
N GLN A 213 23.44 6.39 -3.78
CA GLN A 213 23.99 5.12 -4.25
C GLN A 213 24.88 4.46 -3.19
N THR A 214 25.79 5.22 -2.57
CA THR A 214 26.66 4.68 -1.49
C THR A 214 25.85 4.13 -0.32
N LEU A 215 24.71 4.73 0.00
CA LEU A 215 23.80 4.21 1.02
C LEU A 215 23.06 2.94 0.55
N THR A 216 22.51 2.92 -0.68
CA THR A 216 21.79 1.75 -1.20
C THR A 216 22.71 0.56 -1.46
N ASP A 217 23.88 0.80 -2.05
CA ASP A 217 24.84 -0.23 -2.42
C ASP A 217 25.44 -0.89 -1.18
N TYR A 218 25.67 -0.11 -0.10
CA TYR A 218 26.05 -0.68 1.19
C TYR A 218 24.92 -1.54 1.78
N ILE A 219 23.68 -1.06 1.79
CA ILE A 219 22.52 -1.80 2.31
C ILE A 219 22.27 -3.11 1.52
N VAL A 220 22.44 -3.09 0.19
CA VAL A 220 22.33 -4.26 -0.70
C VAL A 220 23.49 -5.23 -0.48
N GLY A 221 24.72 -4.72 -0.37
CA GLY A 221 25.94 -5.51 -0.26
C GLY A 221 26.16 -6.19 1.10
N HIS A 222 25.40 -5.81 2.13
CA HIS A 222 25.51 -6.34 3.50
C HIS A 222 24.17 -6.93 3.99
N PRO A 223 23.63 -7.98 3.35
CA PRO A 223 22.35 -8.58 3.75
C PRO A 223 22.37 -9.16 5.18
N GLU A 224 23.54 -9.52 5.71
CA GLU A 224 23.73 -9.99 7.08
C GLU A 224 23.46 -8.90 8.15
N LYS A 225 23.50 -7.62 7.77
CA LYS A 225 23.08 -6.50 8.63
C LYS A 225 21.56 -6.45 8.86
N ASN A 226 20.77 -7.05 7.95
CA ASN A 226 19.29 -7.08 8.02
C ASN A 226 18.65 -5.71 8.29
N TYR A 227 19.10 -4.65 7.59
CA TYR A 227 18.65 -3.28 7.85
C TYR A 227 17.14 -3.09 7.63
N LEU A 228 16.43 -2.69 8.68
CA LEU A 228 15.00 -2.38 8.63
C LEU A 228 14.77 -0.87 8.63
N PHE A 229 14.72 -0.27 7.44
CA PHE A 229 14.22 1.09 7.23
C PHE A 229 12.73 1.05 6.85
N ARG A 230 11.90 0.78 7.86
CA ARG A 230 10.43 0.63 7.78
C ARG A 230 9.75 1.71 8.64
N ILE A 231 8.42 1.80 8.56
CA ILE A 231 7.61 2.71 9.41
C ILE A 231 7.90 2.40 10.89
N VAL A 232 8.02 3.43 11.71
CA VAL A 232 8.24 3.35 13.16
C VAL A 232 7.01 3.83 13.89
N SER A 233 6.63 3.16 14.99
CA SER A 233 5.62 3.69 15.92
C SER A 233 6.16 4.91 16.68
N ASP A 234 6.09 6.08 16.04
CA ASP A 234 6.62 7.35 16.54
C ASP A 234 5.66 8.12 17.46
N GLY A 235 4.41 7.67 17.59
CA GLY A 235 3.39 8.32 18.41
C GLY A 235 2.85 9.62 17.81
N ILE A 236 3.15 9.91 16.54
CA ILE A 236 2.77 11.14 15.82
C ILE A 236 2.05 10.80 14.51
N THR A 237 2.63 9.89 13.72
CA THR A 237 2.07 9.40 12.45
C THR A 237 1.70 7.93 12.48
N ALA A 238 2.42 7.10 13.24
CA ALA A 238 2.15 5.68 13.40
C ALA A 238 2.21 5.26 14.88
N PHE A 239 1.48 4.20 15.22
CA PHE A 239 1.07 3.92 16.60
C PHE A 239 0.92 2.41 16.85
N THR A 240 1.30 1.95 18.04
CA THR A 240 1.03 0.58 18.51
C THR A 240 -0.32 0.41 19.23
N ASP A 241 -0.91 1.48 19.78
CA ASP A 241 -2.13 1.42 20.61
C ASP A 241 -3.45 1.46 19.79
N ILE A 242 -3.43 1.04 18.52
CA ILE A 242 -4.55 1.17 17.57
C ILE A 242 -5.90 0.67 18.12
N PRO A 243 -6.05 -0.53 18.72
CA PRO A 243 -7.35 -0.98 19.24
C PRO A 243 -7.90 -0.05 20.33
N ALA A 244 -7.02 0.47 21.20
CA ALA A 244 -7.37 1.43 22.22
C ALA A 244 -7.70 2.81 21.64
N ARG A 245 -7.09 3.21 20.52
CA ARG A 245 -7.45 4.44 19.79
C ARG A 245 -8.83 4.34 19.15
N ILE A 246 -9.13 3.21 18.50
CA ILE A 246 -10.45 2.98 17.89
C ILE A 246 -11.54 3.03 18.98
N ALA A 247 -11.36 2.25 20.07
CA ALA A 247 -12.31 2.22 21.19
C ALA A 247 -12.48 3.58 21.90
N ALA A 248 -11.41 4.37 22.03
CA ALA A 248 -11.45 5.72 22.60
C ALA A 248 -11.87 6.82 21.60
N GLY A 249 -12.21 6.47 20.35
CA GLY A 249 -12.57 7.44 19.30
C GLY A 249 -11.44 8.39 18.88
N LYS A 250 -10.18 8.03 19.14
CA LYS A 250 -8.96 8.82 18.84
C LYS A 250 -8.53 8.69 17.37
N LEU A 251 -9.48 8.80 16.45
CA LEU A 251 -9.28 8.71 15.01
C LEU A 251 -10.32 9.56 14.26
N ALA A 252 -10.00 9.97 13.02
CA ALA A 252 -10.97 10.62 12.15
C ALA A 252 -12.10 9.64 11.82
N LYS A 253 -13.36 10.08 12.01
CA LYS A 253 -14.56 9.25 11.77
C LYS A 253 -14.91 9.16 10.29
N ILE A 254 -14.01 8.56 9.51
CA ILE A 254 -14.14 8.34 8.06
C ILE A 254 -14.24 6.84 7.72
N PRO A 255 -14.96 6.47 6.63
CA PRO A 255 -15.16 5.08 6.25
C PRO A 255 -13.90 4.36 5.81
N GLN A 256 -13.92 3.03 5.94
CA GLN A 256 -12.88 2.11 5.50
C GLN A 256 -13.42 1.15 4.43
N LEU A 257 -12.63 0.89 3.41
CA LEU A 257 -12.76 -0.24 2.50
C LEU A 257 -11.56 -1.17 2.70
N SER A 258 -11.72 -2.25 3.47
CA SER A 258 -10.69 -3.27 3.68
C SER A 258 -10.77 -4.34 2.59
N GLY A 259 -9.63 -4.87 2.16
CA GLY A 259 -9.57 -5.88 1.12
C GLY A 259 -8.41 -6.83 1.29
N GLU A 260 -8.66 -8.15 1.30
CA GLU A 260 -7.59 -9.14 1.41
C GLU A 260 -7.81 -10.32 0.45
N LEU A 261 -6.77 -10.81 -0.20
CA LEU A 261 -6.84 -11.85 -1.23
C LEU A 261 -6.78 -13.25 -0.59
N SER A 262 -7.38 -14.25 -1.24
CA SER A 262 -7.52 -15.58 -0.62
C SER A 262 -6.20 -16.28 -0.32
N ASN A 263 -5.09 -15.90 -0.96
CA ASN A 263 -3.78 -16.55 -0.85
C ASN A 263 -2.61 -15.55 -0.85
N GLU A 264 -2.74 -14.43 -0.13
CA GLU A 264 -1.73 -13.35 0.01
C GLU A 264 -0.28 -13.86 0.09
N GLY A 265 -0.03 -14.89 0.90
CA GLY A 265 1.31 -15.43 1.15
C GLY A 265 2.02 -16.04 -0.07
N ASP A 266 1.32 -16.36 -1.16
CA ASP A 266 1.87 -17.12 -2.29
C ASP A 266 3.05 -16.42 -2.98
N SER A 267 3.11 -15.09 -2.90
CA SER A 267 4.21 -14.27 -3.43
C SER A 267 5.05 -13.60 -2.34
N LEU A 268 4.79 -13.90 -1.06
CA LEU A 268 5.45 -13.26 0.10
C LEU A 268 6.29 -14.24 0.94
N VAL A 269 6.17 -15.54 0.70
CA VAL A 269 7.10 -16.57 1.20
C VAL A 269 8.25 -16.83 0.22
N PRO A 270 9.36 -17.45 0.64
CA PRO A 270 10.47 -17.79 -0.27
C PRO A 270 9.98 -18.61 -1.48
N PHE A 271 10.23 -18.08 -2.67
CA PHE A 271 9.80 -18.62 -3.96
C PHE A 271 10.78 -19.68 -4.51
N SER A 272 10.24 -20.71 -5.17
CA SER A 272 10.97 -21.55 -6.12
C SER A 272 10.17 -21.74 -7.40
N PHE A 273 10.85 -21.99 -8.51
CA PHE A 273 10.21 -22.39 -9.77
C PHE A 273 9.50 -23.75 -9.68
N ASP A 274 9.93 -24.62 -8.75
CA ASP A 274 9.32 -25.92 -8.49
C ASP A 274 8.03 -25.83 -7.66
N GLY A 275 7.76 -24.68 -7.04
CA GLY A 275 6.60 -24.46 -6.19
C GLY A 275 6.86 -23.57 -4.98
N ILE A 276 5.82 -23.38 -4.17
CA ILE A 276 5.86 -22.63 -2.90
C ILE A 276 5.58 -23.52 -1.71
N ASN A 277 6.11 -23.16 -0.54
CA ASN A 277 5.74 -23.79 0.73
C ASN A 277 4.33 -23.33 1.12
N GLN A 278 3.31 -24.12 0.76
CA GLN A 278 1.90 -23.81 0.99
C GLN A 278 1.59 -23.61 2.49
N THR A 279 2.18 -24.40 3.39
CA THR A 279 2.01 -24.23 4.85
C THR A 279 2.51 -22.87 5.32
N ALA A 280 3.65 -22.41 4.79
CA ALA A 280 4.16 -21.07 5.08
C ALA A 280 3.30 -19.97 4.44
N SER A 281 2.81 -20.18 3.21
CA SER A 281 1.94 -19.22 2.51
C SER A 281 0.61 -19.01 3.23
N ASP A 282 -0.08 -20.10 3.59
CA ASP A 282 -1.36 -20.02 4.29
C ASP A 282 -1.15 -19.40 5.70
N ALA A 283 -0.07 -19.74 6.40
CA ALA A 283 0.30 -19.11 7.66
C ALA A 283 0.61 -17.60 7.53
N PHE A 284 1.31 -17.17 6.48
CA PHE A 284 1.54 -15.75 6.20
C PHE A 284 0.22 -15.04 5.89
N THR A 285 -0.60 -15.64 5.03
CA THR A 285 -1.90 -15.12 4.59
C THR A 285 -2.78 -14.77 5.80
N TYR A 286 -2.99 -15.71 6.71
CA TYR A 286 -3.84 -15.47 7.88
C TYR A 286 -3.15 -14.62 8.95
N SER A 287 -1.97 -15.02 9.43
CA SER A 287 -1.36 -14.41 10.62
C SER A 287 -0.77 -13.01 10.38
N ILE A 288 -0.41 -12.66 9.14
CA ILE A 288 0.20 -11.35 8.82
C ILE A 288 -0.79 -10.40 8.15
N ILE A 289 -1.72 -10.89 7.33
CA ILE A 289 -2.60 -10.03 6.50
C ILE A 289 -4.07 -10.12 6.90
N VAL A 290 -4.71 -11.28 6.72
CA VAL A 290 -6.17 -11.42 6.80
C VAL A 290 -6.70 -11.23 8.22
N CYS A 291 -6.11 -11.88 9.21
CA CYS A 291 -6.61 -11.81 10.59
C CYS A 291 -6.40 -10.43 11.25
N PRO A 292 -5.24 -9.75 11.04
CA PRO A 292 -5.09 -8.35 11.41
C PRO A 292 -6.13 -7.41 10.76
N ALA A 293 -6.37 -7.55 9.45
CA ALA A 293 -7.34 -6.70 8.74
C ALA A 293 -8.79 -6.96 9.18
N ALA A 294 -9.19 -8.23 9.33
CA ALA A 294 -10.48 -8.63 9.90
C ALA A 294 -10.70 -8.02 11.29
N ARG A 295 -9.65 -8.02 12.13
CA ARG A 295 -9.68 -7.44 13.47
C ARG A 295 -9.81 -5.93 13.47
N GLU A 296 -9.12 -5.20 12.58
CA GLU A 296 -9.32 -3.75 12.45
C GLU A 296 -10.73 -3.43 11.94
N ALA A 297 -11.19 -4.12 10.89
CA ALA A 297 -12.53 -3.93 10.34
C ALA A 297 -13.63 -4.15 11.40
N GLN A 298 -13.49 -5.18 12.24
CA GLN A 298 -14.39 -5.45 13.38
C GLN A 298 -14.34 -4.32 14.42
N LEU A 299 -13.15 -3.89 14.87
CA LEU A 299 -13.01 -2.80 15.84
C LEU A 299 -13.64 -1.48 15.35
N ARG A 300 -13.54 -1.20 14.04
CA ARG A 300 -14.15 -0.01 13.43
C ARG A 300 -15.67 -0.10 13.37
N VAL A 301 -16.23 -1.28 13.09
CA VAL A 301 -17.69 -1.55 13.20
C VAL A 301 -18.17 -1.37 14.64
N ASP A 302 -17.43 -1.88 15.62
CA ASP A 302 -17.78 -1.76 17.05
C ASP A 302 -17.71 -0.30 17.54
N ALA A 303 -16.83 0.52 16.94
CA ALA A 303 -16.79 1.98 17.14
C ALA A 303 -17.85 2.76 16.32
N GLY A 304 -18.74 2.09 15.60
CA GLY A 304 -19.82 2.69 14.82
C GLY A 304 -19.35 3.42 13.55
N LEU A 305 -18.19 3.04 12.99
CA LEU A 305 -17.68 3.60 11.74
C LEU A 305 -18.20 2.78 10.55
N PRO A 306 -18.54 3.42 9.41
CA PRO A 306 -18.91 2.68 8.21
C PRO A 306 -17.69 1.92 7.65
N THR A 307 -17.78 0.59 7.63
CA THR A 307 -16.75 -0.29 7.07
C THR A 307 -17.35 -1.13 5.96
N PHE A 308 -16.59 -1.31 4.89
CA PHE A 308 -16.81 -2.30 3.84
C PHE A 308 -15.60 -3.23 3.85
N ARG A 309 -15.80 -4.54 3.64
CA ARG A 309 -14.71 -5.51 3.58
C ARG A 309 -14.94 -6.52 2.46
N TYR A 310 -13.89 -6.83 1.70
CA TYR A 310 -13.94 -7.82 0.64
C TYR A 310 -12.85 -8.91 0.78
N ARG A 311 -13.14 -10.08 0.20
CA ARG A 311 -12.15 -11.12 -0.13
C ARG A 311 -12.12 -11.30 -1.64
N TYR A 312 -10.95 -11.47 -2.23
CA TYR A 312 -10.80 -11.73 -3.68
C TYR A 312 -10.17 -13.09 -3.93
N SER A 313 -10.80 -13.88 -4.82
CA SER A 313 -10.39 -15.26 -5.14
C SER A 313 -10.10 -15.51 -6.61
N GLY A 314 -10.06 -14.46 -7.45
CA GLY A 314 -9.82 -14.55 -8.88
C GLY A 314 -8.41 -15.04 -9.21
N VAL A 315 -8.31 -15.99 -10.13
CA VAL A 315 -7.03 -16.55 -10.61
C VAL A 315 -7.09 -16.62 -12.13
N TYR A 316 -6.24 -15.83 -12.79
CA TYR A 316 -6.15 -15.73 -14.24
C TYR A 316 -4.71 -16.01 -14.68
N SER A 317 -4.51 -16.77 -15.76
CA SER A 317 -3.18 -17.21 -16.20
C SER A 317 -2.25 -16.07 -16.66
N ASN A 318 -2.79 -14.90 -16.98
CA ASN A 318 -2.01 -13.70 -17.29
C ASN A 318 -1.60 -12.88 -16.05
N LEU A 319 -2.21 -13.16 -14.90
CA LEU A 319 -1.88 -12.51 -13.61
C LEU A 319 -1.08 -13.45 -12.71
N SER A 320 -1.43 -14.74 -12.68
CA SER A 320 -0.73 -15.82 -11.99
C SER A 320 -0.04 -16.73 -13.02
N PRO A 321 1.20 -16.42 -13.47
CA PRO A 321 1.88 -17.15 -14.54
C PRO A 321 2.36 -18.56 -14.13
N TYR A 322 2.36 -18.89 -12.83
CA TYR A 322 2.73 -20.20 -12.30
C TYR A 322 1.49 -20.91 -11.73
N PRO A 323 1.25 -22.19 -12.03
CA PRO A 323 0.01 -22.89 -11.68
C PRO A 323 -0.16 -23.13 -10.16
N PHE A 324 0.90 -22.96 -9.37
CA PHE A 324 0.88 -23.06 -7.91
C PHE A 324 0.66 -21.72 -7.19
N ILE A 325 0.67 -20.60 -7.92
CA ILE A 325 0.40 -19.25 -7.41
C ILE A 325 -1.10 -18.96 -7.60
N ARG A 326 -1.82 -18.76 -6.50
CA ARG A 326 -3.29 -18.67 -6.45
C ARG A 326 -3.72 -17.20 -6.52
N ALA A 327 -4.66 -16.76 -5.68
CA ALA A 327 -5.00 -15.33 -5.54
C ALA A 327 -3.97 -14.65 -4.61
N TYR A 328 -2.79 -14.39 -5.16
CA TYR A 328 -1.59 -13.90 -4.45
C TYR A 328 -1.60 -12.38 -4.22
N HIS A 329 -0.81 -11.90 -3.25
CA HIS A 329 -0.68 -10.47 -2.92
C HIS A 329 -0.43 -9.59 -4.15
N THR A 330 -1.26 -8.55 -4.36
CA THR A 330 -1.34 -7.68 -5.57
C THR A 330 -2.09 -8.22 -6.79
N SER A 331 -2.58 -9.46 -6.84
CA SER A 331 -3.19 -9.99 -8.08
C SER A 331 -4.54 -9.34 -8.45
N ASP A 332 -5.17 -8.59 -7.54
CA ASP A 332 -6.40 -7.84 -7.76
C ASP A 332 -6.15 -6.39 -8.23
N VAL A 333 -4.95 -5.84 -8.03
CA VAL A 333 -4.56 -4.47 -8.41
C VAL A 333 -4.86 -4.18 -9.90
N PRO A 334 -4.44 -5.02 -10.87
CA PRO A 334 -4.74 -4.78 -12.28
C PRO A 334 -6.24 -4.77 -12.60
N MET A 335 -7.05 -5.43 -11.76
CA MET A 335 -8.50 -5.50 -11.89
C MET A 335 -9.16 -4.22 -11.37
N TRP A 336 -8.62 -3.61 -10.30
CA TRP A 336 -9.09 -2.33 -9.77
C TRP A 336 -8.83 -1.15 -10.71
N PHE A 337 -7.65 -1.10 -11.34
CA PHE A 337 -7.26 0.00 -12.24
C PHE A 337 -7.66 -0.20 -13.71
N GLY A 338 -8.09 -1.42 -14.08
CA GLY A 338 -8.38 -1.77 -15.47
C GLY A 338 -7.13 -1.97 -16.34
N ALA A 339 -5.94 -2.02 -15.73
CA ALA A 339 -4.66 -2.28 -16.39
C ALA A 339 -4.68 -3.59 -17.21
N VAL A 340 -5.52 -4.57 -16.85
CA VAL A 340 -5.78 -5.77 -17.67
C VAL A 340 -6.32 -5.49 -19.08
N ASN A 341 -6.83 -4.29 -19.35
CA ASN A 341 -7.32 -3.90 -20.69
C ASN A 341 -6.28 -3.13 -21.53
N THR A 342 -5.25 -2.55 -20.91
CA THR A 342 -4.35 -1.56 -21.54
C THR A 342 -2.88 -1.99 -21.57
N VAL A 343 -2.43 -2.71 -20.54
CA VAL A 343 -1.02 -3.13 -20.37
C VAL A 343 -0.67 -4.29 -21.30
N GLU A 344 0.44 -4.13 -22.02
CA GLU A 344 1.04 -5.17 -22.86
C GLU A 344 1.48 -6.38 -22.02
N GLY A 345 1.26 -7.59 -22.53
CA GLY A 345 1.47 -8.84 -21.79
C GLY A 345 0.30 -9.24 -20.89
N LEU A 346 -0.59 -8.30 -20.51
CA LEU A 346 -1.85 -8.59 -19.81
C LEU A 346 -3.03 -8.65 -20.77
N LYS A 347 -3.24 -7.62 -21.60
CA LYS A 347 -4.46 -7.41 -22.40
C LYS A 347 -4.69 -8.47 -23.46
N GLU A 348 -3.62 -9.04 -24.02
CA GLU A 348 -3.65 -10.04 -25.09
C GLU A 348 -4.27 -11.37 -24.61
N ALA A 349 -4.10 -11.69 -23.33
CA ALA A 349 -4.60 -12.91 -22.69
C ALA A 349 -5.79 -12.68 -21.75
N THR A 350 -6.31 -11.44 -21.66
CA THR A 350 -7.40 -11.08 -20.73
C THR A 350 -8.75 -11.55 -21.26
N THR A 351 -9.41 -12.45 -20.53
CA THR A 351 -10.67 -13.10 -20.93
C THR A 351 -11.88 -12.16 -20.82
N ALA A 352 -12.98 -12.46 -21.50
CA ALA A 352 -14.21 -11.66 -21.41
C ALA A 352 -14.77 -11.61 -19.97
N GLU A 353 -14.56 -12.68 -19.20
CA GLU A 353 -14.94 -12.83 -17.80
C GLU A 353 -14.07 -11.92 -16.91
N GLN A 354 -12.76 -11.91 -17.14
CA GLN A 354 -11.82 -11.01 -16.46
C GLN A 354 -12.16 -9.53 -16.72
N LYS A 355 -12.58 -9.18 -17.94
CA LYS A 355 -13.01 -7.80 -18.29
C LYS A 355 -14.30 -7.41 -17.56
N LYS A 356 -15.28 -8.32 -17.45
CA LYS A 356 -16.49 -8.10 -16.65
C LYS A 356 -16.16 -7.92 -15.17
N GLN A 357 -15.25 -8.74 -14.63
CA GLN A 357 -14.81 -8.66 -13.23
C GLN A 357 -14.10 -7.35 -12.94
N SER A 358 -13.13 -6.95 -13.77
CA SER A 358 -12.43 -5.67 -13.64
C SER A 358 -13.41 -4.50 -13.74
N ALA A 359 -14.29 -4.46 -14.75
CA ALA A 359 -15.29 -3.39 -14.87
C ALA A 359 -16.20 -3.28 -13.64
N TYR A 360 -16.57 -4.41 -13.03
CA TYR A 360 -17.34 -4.45 -11.78
C TYR A 360 -16.55 -3.89 -10.58
N MET A 361 -15.25 -4.18 -10.50
CA MET A 361 -14.35 -3.68 -9.45
C MET A 361 -14.06 -2.18 -9.63
N GLN A 362 -13.76 -1.73 -10.86
CA GLN A 362 -13.64 -0.32 -11.22
C GLN A 362 -14.89 0.49 -10.81
N GLY A 363 -16.08 -0.03 -11.09
CA GLY A 363 -17.35 0.59 -10.69
C GLY A 363 -17.55 0.65 -9.17
N ALA A 364 -17.14 -0.39 -8.43
CA ALA A 364 -17.18 -0.39 -6.97
C ALA A 364 -16.22 0.67 -6.37
N LEU A 365 -15.00 0.75 -6.88
CA LEU A 365 -14.01 1.75 -6.48
C LEU A 365 -14.51 3.18 -6.74
N ALA A 366 -15.00 3.45 -7.96
CA ALA A 366 -15.57 4.75 -8.30
C ALA A 366 -16.81 5.10 -7.45
N ALA A 367 -17.64 4.12 -7.10
CA ALA A 367 -18.76 4.32 -6.18
C ALA A 367 -18.27 4.69 -4.76
N PHE A 368 -17.27 3.98 -4.23
CA PHE A 368 -16.66 4.30 -2.94
C PHE A 368 -16.04 5.71 -2.93
N THR A 369 -15.29 6.10 -3.97
CA THR A 369 -14.72 7.46 -4.02
C THR A 369 -15.79 8.54 -4.03
N LYS A 370 -16.84 8.39 -4.86
CA LYS A 370 -17.89 9.41 -5.04
C LYS A 370 -18.69 9.67 -3.78
N ASP A 371 -18.87 8.65 -2.95
CA ASP A 371 -19.55 8.70 -1.65
C ASP A 371 -19.01 7.57 -0.74
N PRO A 372 -17.98 7.83 0.08
CA PRO A 372 -17.39 6.78 0.92
C PRO A 372 -18.33 6.19 1.98
N LYS A 373 -19.47 6.84 2.24
CA LYS A 373 -20.43 6.41 3.28
C LYS A 373 -21.55 5.54 2.73
N GLN A 374 -22.02 5.81 1.51
CA GLN A 374 -23.20 5.18 0.93
C GLN A 374 -23.03 4.77 -0.54
N GLY A 375 -21.92 5.11 -1.20
CA GLY A 375 -21.66 4.79 -2.60
C GLY A 375 -21.64 3.29 -2.88
N LEU A 376 -20.88 2.53 -2.10
CA LEU A 376 -20.89 1.07 -2.18
C LEU A 376 -22.26 0.45 -1.83
N VAL A 377 -23.03 1.04 -0.90
CA VAL A 377 -24.40 0.61 -0.59
C VAL A 377 -25.34 0.81 -1.79
N LYS A 378 -25.22 1.97 -2.48
CA LYS A 378 -25.94 2.26 -3.74
C LYS A 378 -25.50 1.36 -4.89
N TYR A 379 -24.24 0.89 -4.87
CA TYR A 379 -23.70 -0.11 -5.78
C TYR A 379 -24.09 -1.56 -5.41
N GLY A 380 -24.85 -1.75 -4.32
CA GLY A 380 -25.39 -3.04 -3.88
C GLY A 380 -24.55 -3.80 -2.86
N TRP A 381 -23.41 -3.28 -2.42
CA TRP A 381 -22.59 -3.91 -1.38
C TRP A 381 -23.20 -3.71 0.02
N PRO A 382 -23.20 -4.74 0.89
CA PRO A 382 -23.54 -4.55 2.29
C PRO A 382 -22.47 -3.71 3.02
N LEU A 383 -22.89 -2.97 4.05
CA LEU A 383 -21.97 -2.55 5.11
C LEU A 383 -21.51 -3.80 5.87
N TYR A 384 -20.22 -3.87 6.20
CA TYR A 384 -19.66 -4.94 7.03
C TYR A 384 -20.24 -4.83 8.45
N GLN A 385 -20.66 -5.96 9.03
CA GLN A 385 -21.28 -6.00 10.37
C GLN A 385 -20.53 -6.91 11.35
N GLY A 386 -19.25 -7.19 11.06
CA GLY A 386 -18.52 -8.27 11.74
C GLY A 386 -19.10 -9.63 11.38
N ASN A 387 -18.94 -10.62 12.24
CA ASN A 387 -19.46 -12.00 12.09
C ASN A 387 -21.01 -12.12 12.15
N LYS A 388 -21.75 -11.15 11.60
CA LYS A 388 -23.21 -11.05 11.57
C LYS A 388 -23.70 -10.98 10.13
N GLY A 389 -24.49 -11.98 9.75
CA GLY A 389 -25.11 -12.05 8.43
C GLY A 389 -24.11 -12.20 7.28
N LYS A 390 -24.60 -12.07 6.04
CA LYS A 390 -23.80 -12.17 4.83
C LYS A 390 -23.31 -10.78 4.41
N THR A 391 -22.26 -10.30 5.08
CA THR A 391 -21.72 -8.93 4.92
C THR A 391 -20.26 -8.87 4.44
N LEU A 392 -19.62 -10.02 4.20
CA LEU A 392 -18.34 -10.08 3.49
C LEU A 392 -18.60 -10.05 1.98
N VAL A 393 -17.91 -9.18 1.25
CA VAL A 393 -18.00 -9.13 -0.21
C VAL A 393 -16.97 -10.07 -0.83
N HIS A 394 -17.41 -11.21 -1.35
CA HIS A 394 -16.52 -12.13 -2.04
C HIS A 394 -16.51 -11.78 -3.54
N LEU A 395 -15.39 -11.20 -3.98
CA LEU A 395 -15.10 -10.84 -5.37
C LEU A 395 -14.46 -12.04 -6.07
N ASP A 396 -14.92 -12.28 -7.30
CA ASP A 396 -14.44 -13.38 -8.15
C ASP A 396 -14.41 -14.76 -7.44
N PRO A 397 -15.55 -15.22 -6.89
CA PRO A 397 -15.66 -16.51 -6.23
C PRO A 397 -15.41 -17.66 -7.21
N ARG A 398 -14.37 -18.47 -6.95
CA ARG A 398 -14.03 -19.64 -7.80
C ARG A 398 -15.22 -20.59 -7.95
N ASN A 399 -15.38 -21.15 -9.15
CA ASN A 399 -16.49 -22.04 -9.55
C ASN A 399 -17.89 -21.39 -9.56
N SER A 400 -17.97 -20.05 -9.60
CA SER A 400 -19.20 -19.27 -9.74
C SER A 400 -19.31 -18.63 -11.12
N SER A 401 -20.54 -18.39 -11.59
CA SER A 401 -20.83 -17.52 -12.75
C SER A 401 -21.09 -16.06 -12.36
N LYS A 402 -20.97 -15.72 -11.07
CA LYS A 402 -21.21 -14.38 -10.52
C LYS A 402 -19.89 -13.68 -10.18
N LEU A 403 -19.77 -12.43 -10.62
CA LEU A 403 -18.65 -11.51 -10.32
C LEU A 403 -18.49 -11.20 -8.81
N VAL A 404 -19.60 -11.36 -8.07
CA VAL A 404 -19.69 -11.10 -6.63
C VAL A 404 -20.69 -12.06 -5.99
N VAL A 405 -20.41 -12.45 -4.76
CA VAL A 405 -21.40 -12.97 -3.81
C VAL A 405 -21.18 -12.33 -2.44
N PHE A 406 -22.20 -12.36 -1.58
CA PHE A 406 -22.09 -11.91 -0.20
C PHE A 406 -22.13 -13.12 0.73
N GLU A 407 -21.15 -13.23 1.61
CA GLU A 407 -20.92 -14.39 2.47
C GLU A 407 -20.71 -13.99 3.93
N ASN A 408 -20.74 -14.97 4.81
CA ASN A 408 -20.60 -14.75 6.25
C ASN A 408 -19.11 -14.63 6.61
N PRO A 409 -18.66 -13.53 7.23
CA PRO A 409 -17.23 -13.35 7.55
C PRO A 409 -16.65 -14.50 8.38
N ALA A 410 -17.46 -15.08 9.28
CA ALA A 410 -17.05 -16.21 10.13
C ALA A 410 -16.63 -17.48 9.35
N GLU A 411 -17.04 -17.62 8.08
CA GLU A 411 -16.64 -18.75 7.22
C GLU A 411 -15.24 -18.53 6.60
N PHE A 412 -14.81 -17.28 6.41
CA PHE A 412 -13.51 -16.91 5.84
C PHE A 412 -12.46 -16.59 6.92
N ASP A 413 -12.91 -16.03 8.05
CA ASP A 413 -12.08 -15.66 9.19
C ASP A 413 -11.98 -16.81 10.22
N ALA A 414 -12.49 -18.00 9.92
CA ALA A 414 -12.39 -19.18 10.81
C ALA A 414 -10.94 -19.50 11.23
N PRO A 415 -9.89 -19.41 10.37
CA PRO A 415 -8.51 -19.59 10.79
C PRO A 415 -8.00 -18.52 11.79
N CYS A 416 -8.68 -17.37 11.86
CA CYS A 416 -8.37 -16.28 12.79
C CYS A 416 -8.92 -16.50 14.21
N ALA A 417 -9.72 -17.55 14.43
CA ALA A 417 -10.19 -17.94 15.76
C ALA A 417 -9.11 -18.61 16.62
N SER A 418 -7.93 -18.89 16.04
CA SER A 418 -6.81 -19.61 16.65
C SER A 418 -5.48 -18.85 16.65
N SER A 419 -5.49 -17.54 16.35
CA SER A 419 -4.31 -16.69 16.13
C SER A 419 -4.24 -15.49 17.09
#